data_AF-A0AAW8CF88-F1
#
_entry.id   AF-A0AAW8CF88-F1
#
_cell.length_a   1.000
_cell.length_b   1.000
_cell.length_c   1.000
_cell.angle_alpha   90.00
_cell.angle_beta   90.00
_cell.angle_gamma   90.00
#
_symmetry.space_group_name_H-M   'P 1'
#
loop_
_entity.id
_entity.type
_entity.pdbx_description
1 polymer ?
#
loop_
_entity_poly.entity_id
_entity_poly.type
_entity_poly.pdbx_seq_one_letter_code
_entity_poly.pdbx_strand_id
1 'polypeptide(L)'
;MLMKELADELLQAEDSRIGIPPFTERYANLSVEDAYNIQLEVVERKLENGRCVIGKKVGLTSVAMQEMLGVNEPDYGHLLDDMKIENGSTIAISSFVSPKVEAEIGFVLERDLKGPNITYIDVLMATKYVVPTLEIIDSRIADWKIKLIDTVADNGSSAKVVIGNILSSIDKVDLRTTGMTLYKNNSLIATGAGAAALGHPAQAIAWLANKLHEFNMGLKAGELILPGALSGAVSVKSKDSIQADFGSLGSVSVTFI
;
A
#
# COMPACT_ATOMS: atom_id res chain seq x y z
N MET A 1 -19.29 -7.30 17.88
CA MET A 1 -18.54 -7.27 19.14
C MET A 1 -17.09 -7.64 18.88
N LEU A 2 -16.79 -8.86 18.42
CA LEU A 2 -15.41 -9.28 18.11
C LEU A 2 -14.65 -8.37 17.11
N MET A 3 -15.22 -8.05 15.94
CA MET A 3 -14.50 -7.21 14.94
C MET A 3 -14.13 -5.82 15.49
N LYS A 4 -14.98 -5.25 16.35
CA LYS A 4 -14.72 -3.97 17.01
C LYS A 4 -13.57 -4.10 18.00
N GLU A 5 -13.55 -5.17 18.81
CA GLU A 5 -12.46 -5.45 19.75
C GLU A 5 -11.11 -5.66 19.03
N LEU A 6 -11.10 -6.37 17.91
CA LEU A 6 -9.86 -6.56 17.13
C LEU A 6 -9.40 -5.25 16.47
N ALA A 7 -10.33 -4.39 16.04
CA ALA A 7 -10.00 -3.05 15.57
C ALA A 7 -9.43 -2.17 16.70
N ASP A 8 -9.96 -2.26 17.92
CA ASP A 8 -9.42 -1.59 19.11
C ASP A 8 -7.97 -2.00 19.38
N GLU A 9 -7.66 -3.29 19.29
CA GLU A 9 -6.29 -3.79 19.48
C GLU A 9 -5.32 -3.25 18.42
N LEU A 10 -5.73 -3.17 17.15
CA LEU A 10 -4.90 -2.61 16.08
C LEU A 10 -4.64 -1.11 16.27
N LEU A 11 -5.68 -0.35 16.64
CA LEU A 11 -5.55 1.07 16.95
C LEU A 11 -4.62 1.29 18.15
N GLN A 12 -4.76 0.48 19.21
CA GLN A 12 -3.87 0.54 20.38
C GLN A 12 -2.43 0.15 20.03
N ALA A 13 -2.23 -0.86 19.17
CA ALA A 13 -0.91 -1.27 18.70
C ALA A 13 -0.25 -0.16 17.87
N GLU A 14 -1.01 0.46 16.97
CA GLU A 14 -0.57 1.63 16.21
C GLU A 14 -0.25 2.79 17.15
N ASP A 15 -1.03 3.05 18.20
CA ASP A 15 -0.80 4.15 19.13
C ASP A 15 0.40 3.93 20.06
N SER A 16 0.53 2.72 20.59
CA SER A 16 1.58 2.36 21.55
C SER A 16 2.92 2.01 20.90
N ARG A 17 2.93 1.76 19.59
CA ARG A 17 4.10 1.30 18.80
C ARG A 17 4.59 -0.07 19.28
N ILE A 18 3.65 -0.91 19.72
CA ILE A 18 3.90 -2.26 20.22
C ILE A 18 3.04 -3.23 19.42
N GLY A 19 3.69 -4.18 18.73
CA GLY A 19 2.98 -5.19 17.96
C GLY A 19 2.21 -6.18 18.83
N ILE A 20 1.05 -6.62 18.34
CA ILE A 20 0.18 -7.61 18.98
C ILE A 20 0.38 -9.01 18.37
N PRO A 21 0.05 -10.10 19.08
CA PRO A 21 0.10 -11.44 18.51
C PRO A 21 -0.85 -11.58 17.30
N PRO A 22 -0.51 -12.40 16.29
CA PRO A 22 -1.34 -12.59 15.09
C PRO A 22 -2.76 -13.01 15.43
N PHE A 23 -3.74 -12.44 14.74
CA PHE A 23 -5.14 -12.84 14.88
C PHE A 23 -5.35 -14.26 14.40
N THR A 24 -4.63 -14.69 13.37
CA THR A 24 -4.73 -16.06 12.85
C THR A 24 -4.22 -17.14 13.82
N GLU A 25 -3.41 -16.78 14.83
CA GLU A 25 -3.00 -17.70 15.90
C GLU A 25 -4.03 -17.76 17.03
N ARG A 26 -4.83 -16.70 17.19
CA ARG A 26 -5.82 -16.55 18.28
C ARG A 26 -7.22 -16.99 17.87
N TYR A 27 -7.56 -16.85 16.58
CA TYR A 27 -8.90 -17.04 16.04
C TYR A 27 -8.85 -17.84 14.74
N ALA A 28 -8.88 -19.17 14.85
CA ALA A 28 -8.74 -20.08 13.70
C ALA A 28 -9.87 -19.97 12.65
N ASN A 29 -11.02 -19.39 13.01
CA ASN A 29 -12.20 -19.31 12.15
C ASN A 29 -12.40 -17.94 11.50
N LEU A 30 -11.46 -16.99 11.66
CA LEU A 30 -11.56 -15.72 10.95
C LEU A 30 -11.48 -15.97 9.44
N SER A 31 -12.42 -15.38 8.71
CA SER A 31 -12.41 -15.34 7.26
C SER A 31 -11.69 -14.09 6.75
N VAL A 32 -11.41 -14.05 5.44
CA VAL A 32 -10.91 -12.84 4.78
C VAL A 32 -11.96 -11.72 4.81
N GLU A 33 -13.25 -12.06 4.75
CA GLU A 33 -14.35 -11.09 4.90
C GLU A 33 -14.35 -10.46 6.30
N ASP A 34 -14.15 -11.26 7.35
CA ASP A 34 -13.98 -10.74 8.72
C ASP A 34 -12.80 -9.78 8.81
N ALA A 35 -11.67 -10.10 8.16
CA ALA A 35 -10.51 -9.23 8.12
C ALA A 35 -10.82 -7.88 7.47
N TYR A 36 -11.53 -7.87 6.34
CA TYR A 36 -11.97 -6.62 5.71
C TYR A 36 -12.95 -5.84 6.61
N ASN A 37 -13.83 -6.51 7.34
CA ASN A 37 -14.71 -5.84 8.30
C ASN A 37 -13.93 -5.21 9.47
N ILE A 38 -12.86 -5.85 9.96
CA ILE A 38 -11.95 -5.26 10.96
C ILE A 38 -11.25 -4.02 10.40
N GLN A 39 -10.71 -4.13 9.18
CA GLN A 39 -10.07 -3.01 8.48
C GLN A 39 -11.02 -1.81 8.33
N LEU A 40 -12.25 -2.06 7.88
CA LEU A 40 -13.24 -1.01 7.66
C LEU A 40 -13.64 -0.33 8.96
N GLU A 41 -13.74 -1.07 10.07
CA GLU A 41 -13.97 -0.49 11.40
C GLU A 41 -12.80 0.40 11.85
N VAL A 42 -11.54 -0.03 11.63
CA VAL A 42 -10.36 0.81 11.91
C VAL A 42 -10.41 2.10 11.10
N VAL A 43 -10.71 2.01 9.81
CA VAL A 43 -10.81 3.16 8.91
C VAL A 43 -11.95 4.08 9.33
N GLU A 44 -13.14 3.55 9.58
CA GLU A 44 -14.33 4.32 10.00
C GLU A 44 -14.03 5.16 11.24
N ARG A 45 -13.43 4.57 12.28
CA ARG A 45 -13.05 5.29 13.50
C ARG A 45 -12.03 6.41 13.25
N LYS A 46 -11.09 6.21 12.31
CA LYS A 46 -10.16 7.27 11.91
C LYS A 46 -10.89 8.41 11.19
N LEU A 47 -11.87 8.09 10.34
CA LEU A 47 -12.70 9.09 9.66
C LEU A 47 -13.60 9.87 10.63
N GLU A 48 -14.20 9.20 11.62
CA GLU A 48 -14.95 9.83 12.70
C GLU A 48 -14.09 10.83 13.51
N ASN A 49 -12.79 10.56 13.62
CA ASN A 49 -11.79 11.46 14.22
C ASN A 49 -11.25 12.53 13.26
N GLY A 50 -11.89 12.72 12.09
CA GLY A 50 -11.60 13.81 11.15
C GLY A 50 -10.55 13.49 10.08
N ARG A 51 -10.08 12.24 9.97
CA ARG A 51 -9.22 11.83 8.84
C ARG A 51 -10.03 11.76 7.54
N CYS A 52 -9.31 11.78 6.42
CA CYS A 52 -9.89 11.64 5.09
C CYS A 52 -9.15 10.56 4.30
N VAL A 53 -9.87 9.78 3.50
CA VAL A 53 -9.25 8.88 2.52
C VAL A 53 -8.70 9.71 1.37
N ILE A 54 -7.42 9.54 1.06
CA ILE A 54 -6.74 10.19 -0.08
C ILE A 54 -6.37 9.20 -1.19
N GLY A 55 -6.59 7.91 -0.96
CA GLY A 55 -6.09 6.89 -1.83
C GLY A 55 -6.28 5.48 -1.28
N LYS A 56 -5.80 4.51 -2.05
CA LYS A 56 -5.81 3.09 -1.68
C LYS A 56 -4.55 2.43 -2.22
N LYS A 57 -4.22 1.28 -1.66
CA LYS A 57 -3.06 0.49 -2.07
C LYS A 57 -3.45 -0.96 -2.32
N VAL A 58 -2.68 -1.64 -3.16
CA VAL A 58 -2.83 -3.07 -3.45
C VAL A 58 -1.54 -3.76 -3.01
N GLY A 59 -1.63 -4.66 -2.04
CA GLY A 59 -0.51 -5.50 -1.64
C GLY A 59 -0.62 -6.90 -2.23
N LEU A 60 0.40 -7.73 -1.98
CA LEU A 60 0.45 -9.12 -2.44
C LEU A 60 0.25 -9.26 -3.97
N THR A 61 0.79 -8.33 -4.76
CA THR A 61 0.68 -8.34 -6.23
C THR A 61 1.71 -9.23 -6.93
N SER A 62 2.61 -9.86 -6.17
CA SER A 62 3.53 -10.87 -6.66
C SER A 62 2.92 -12.26 -6.51
N VAL A 63 2.76 -12.99 -7.63
CA VAL A 63 2.28 -14.38 -7.63
C VAL A 63 3.14 -15.27 -6.73
N ALA A 64 4.46 -15.09 -6.75
CA ALA A 64 5.37 -15.86 -5.89
C ALA A 64 5.13 -15.58 -4.40
N MET A 65 4.79 -14.34 -4.03
CA MET A 65 4.43 -14.00 -2.65
C MET A 65 3.06 -14.58 -2.27
N GLN A 66 2.09 -14.55 -3.20
CA GLN A 66 0.79 -15.18 -3.00
C GLN A 66 0.93 -16.69 -2.74
N GLU A 67 1.72 -17.40 -3.56
CA GLU A 67 2.03 -18.82 -3.39
C GLU A 67 2.72 -19.11 -2.05
N MET A 68 3.70 -18.27 -1.66
CA MET A 68 4.41 -18.40 -0.38
C MET A 68 3.47 -18.26 0.83
N LEU A 69 2.48 -17.38 0.75
CA LEU A 69 1.48 -17.16 1.80
C LEU A 69 0.27 -18.09 1.69
N GLY A 70 0.21 -18.93 0.65
CA GLY A 70 -0.91 -19.84 0.40
C GLY A 70 -2.21 -19.13 0.03
N VAL A 71 -2.11 -17.96 -0.62
CA VAL A 71 -3.26 -17.17 -1.10
C VAL A 71 -3.29 -17.14 -2.62
N ASN A 72 -4.44 -16.78 -3.17
CA ASN A 72 -4.67 -16.71 -4.61
C ASN A 72 -5.26 -15.37 -5.07
N GLU A 73 -5.31 -14.38 -4.19
CA GLU A 73 -5.70 -13.00 -4.51
C GLU A 73 -4.80 -11.98 -3.80
N PRO A 74 -4.67 -10.76 -4.35
CA PRO A 74 -4.09 -9.61 -3.67
C PRO A 74 -4.87 -9.18 -2.41
N ASP A 75 -4.30 -8.25 -1.64
CA ASP A 75 -5.02 -7.51 -0.59
C ASP A 75 -5.16 -6.02 -0.94
N TYR A 76 -5.93 -5.26 -0.14
CA TYR A 76 -5.95 -3.81 -0.27
C TYR A 76 -5.92 -3.07 1.06
N GLY A 77 -5.42 -1.83 1.00
CA GLY A 77 -5.35 -0.87 2.10
C GLY A 77 -5.96 0.48 1.73
N HIS A 78 -6.39 1.23 2.74
CA HIS A 78 -6.80 2.62 2.63
C HIS A 78 -5.63 3.54 3.00
N LEU A 79 -5.38 4.54 2.16
CA LEU A 79 -4.42 5.62 2.44
C LEU A 79 -5.18 6.83 2.98
N LEU A 80 -4.77 7.30 4.16
CA LEU A 80 -5.36 8.46 4.83
C LEU A 80 -4.49 9.71 4.66
N ASP A 81 -5.09 10.88 4.83
CA ASP A 81 -4.45 12.19 4.64
C ASP A 81 -3.17 12.36 5.47
N ASP A 82 -3.15 11.79 6.68
CA ASP A 82 -2.01 11.84 7.60
C ASP A 82 -0.92 10.82 7.28
N MET A 83 -1.18 9.92 6.33
CA MET A 83 -0.18 8.99 5.82
C MET A 83 0.77 9.67 4.84
N LYS A 84 0.35 10.77 4.22
CA LYS A 84 1.16 11.49 3.24
C LYS A 84 2.35 12.18 3.90
N ILE A 85 3.53 11.98 3.34
CA ILE A 85 4.76 12.69 3.71
C ILE A 85 5.37 13.34 2.46
N GLU A 86 6.04 14.47 2.66
CA GLU A 86 6.75 15.19 1.61
C GLU A 86 7.96 14.41 1.09
N ASN A 87 8.23 14.54 -0.22
CA ASN A 87 9.40 13.93 -0.84
C ASN A 87 10.71 14.53 -0.31
N GLY A 88 11.67 13.66 0.05
CA GLY A 88 12.95 14.07 0.64
C GLY A 88 12.86 14.46 2.11
N SER A 89 11.70 14.26 2.73
CA SER A 89 11.50 14.54 4.15
C SER A 89 12.23 13.53 5.05
N THR A 90 12.23 13.88 6.33
CA THR A 90 12.79 13.05 7.39
C THR A 90 11.67 12.62 8.35
N ILE A 91 11.69 11.37 8.78
CA ILE A 91 10.69 10.78 9.68
C ILE A 91 11.33 10.04 10.84
N ALA A 92 10.73 10.14 12.03
CA ALA A 92 11.21 9.43 13.21
C ALA A 92 10.91 7.94 13.10
N ILE A 93 11.94 7.09 13.17
CA ILE A 93 11.77 5.64 13.17
C ILE A 93 10.92 5.17 14.37
N SER A 94 10.97 5.92 15.47
CA SER A 94 10.20 5.65 16.69
C SER A 94 8.70 5.88 16.55
N SER A 95 8.23 6.43 15.41
CA SER A 95 6.80 6.55 15.11
C SER A 95 6.16 5.25 14.62
N PHE A 96 6.97 4.20 14.41
CA PHE A 96 6.58 2.93 13.81
C PHE A 96 6.85 1.74 14.73
N VAL A 97 6.22 0.60 14.45
CA VAL A 97 6.44 -0.68 15.14
C VAL A 97 7.65 -1.41 14.54
N SER A 98 7.60 -1.70 13.24
CA SER A 98 8.60 -2.44 12.48
C SER A 98 8.52 -2.06 10.98
N PRO A 99 8.92 -0.83 10.60
CA PRO A 99 8.67 -0.33 9.26
C PRO A 99 9.55 -1.00 8.19
N LYS A 100 8.98 -1.17 7.01
CA LYS A 100 9.68 -1.52 5.76
C LYS A 100 9.25 -0.55 4.66
N VAL A 101 10.04 -0.46 3.59
CA VAL A 101 9.79 0.43 2.47
C VAL A 101 9.66 -0.35 1.17
N GLU A 102 8.67 0.02 0.37
CA GLU A 102 8.39 -0.49 -0.95
C GLU A 102 8.38 0.66 -1.97
N ALA A 103 8.82 0.39 -3.20
CA ALA A 103 8.84 1.37 -4.28
C ALA A 103 7.81 1.02 -5.34
N GLU A 104 7.01 2.01 -5.72
CA GLU A 104 5.81 1.85 -6.53
C GLU A 104 5.64 2.94 -7.58
N ILE A 105 4.85 2.65 -8.62
CA ILE A 105 4.36 3.65 -9.58
C ILE A 105 2.93 3.99 -9.17
N GLY A 106 2.73 5.11 -8.48
CA GLY A 106 1.41 5.59 -8.06
C GLY A 106 0.59 6.16 -9.22
N PHE A 107 -0.72 5.98 -9.17
CA PHE A 107 -1.69 6.45 -10.16
C PHE A 107 -2.61 7.49 -9.53
N VAL A 108 -2.68 8.69 -10.09
CA VAL A 108 -3.63 9.73 -9.68
C VAL A 108 -4.82 9.71 -10.63
N LEU A 109 -6.02 9.44 -10.10
CA LEU A 109 -7.22 9.31 -10.92
C LEU A 109 -7.82 10.67 -11.31
N GLU A 110 -8.33 10.78 -12.53
CA GLU A 110 -9.16 11.90 -13.01
C GLU A 110 -10.66 11.58 -12.91
N ARG A 111 -11.02 10.30 -12.99
CA ARG A 111 -12.42 9.84 -13.00
C ARG A 111 -12.62 8.72 -12.00
N ASP A 112 -13.83 8.64 -11.47
CA ASP A 112 -14.25 7.53 -10.62
C ASP A 112 -14.16 6.20 -11.39
N LEU A 113 -13.77 5.14 -10.68
CA LEU A 113 -13.84 3.75 -11.16
C LEU A 113 -14.68 2.96 -10.17
N LYS A 114 -15.77 2.35 -10.63
CA LYS A 114 -16.65 1.54 -9.81
C LYS A 114 -16.97 0.24 -10.52
N GLY A 115 -16.64 -0.88 -9.88
CA GLY A 115 -16.97 -2.21 -10.38
C GLY A 115 -18.48 -2.50 -10.43
N PRO A 116 -18.85 -3.68 -10.95
CA PRO A 116 -17.94 -4.76 -11.36
C PRO A 116 -17.46 -4.58 -12.81
N ASN A 117 -16.52 -5.44 -13.24
CA ASN A 117 -15.97 -5.54 -14.60
C ASN A 117 -15.10 -4.36 -15.06
N ILE A 118 -14.46 -3.64 -14.13
CA ILE A 118 -13.38 -2.70 -14.48
C ILE A 118 -12.22 -3.48 -15.10
N THR A 119 -11.77 -3.03 -16.25
CA THR A 119 -10.60 -3.57 -16.96
C THR A 119 -9.38 -2.68 -16.76
N TYR A 120 -8.20 -3.18 -17.09
CA TYR A 120 -6.99 -2.34 -17.06
C TYR A 120 -7.09 -1.16 -18.05
N ILE A 121 -7.82 -1.29 -19.16
CA ILE A 121 -8.05 -0.20 -20.12
C ILE A 121 -8.86 0.93 -19.47
N ASP A 122 -9.90 0.60 -18.69
CA ASP A 122 -10.69 1.58 -17.96
C ASP A 122 -9.83 2.37 -16.97
N VAL A 123 -8.91 1.68 -16.29
CA VAL A 123 -7.92 2.32 -15.40
C VAL A 123 -7.05 3.30 -16.17
N LEU A 124 -6.47 2.89 -17.31
CA LEU A 124 -5.63 3.77 -18.12
C LEU A 124 -6.40 5.02 -18.56
N MET A 125 -7.66 4.85 -18.99
CA MET A 125 -8.50 5.96 -19.41
C MET A 125 -8.95 6.86 -18.25
N ALA A 126 -9.03 6.35 -17.02
CA ALA A 126 -9.42 7.11 -15.84
C ALA A 126 -8.22 7.78 -15.12
N THR A 127 -7.00 7.46 -15.51
CA THR A 127 -5.77 7.96 -14.87
C THR A 127 -5.39 9.32 -15.42
N LYS A 128 -5.18 10.28 -14.52
CA LYS A 128 -4.69 11.62 -14.84
C LYS A 128 -3.17 11.64 -15.01
N TYR A 129 -2.49 11.11 -14.01
CA TYR A 129 -1.03 11.12 -13.92
C TYR A 129 -0.52 9.84 -13.28
N VAL A 130 0.72 9.49 -13.57
CA VAL A 130 1.52 8.55 -12.80
C VAL A 130 2.67 9.28 -12.12
N VAL A 131 3.08 8.78 -10.95
CA VAL A 131 4.07 9.44 -10.10
C VAL A 131 4.91 8.39 -9.34
N PRO A 132 6.22 8.59 -9.17
CA PRO A 132 7.04 7.77 -8.28
C PRO A 132 6.52 7.81 -6.84
N THR A 133 6.41 6.67 -6.18
CA THR A 133 6.00 6.61 -4.77
C THR A 133 6.87 5.65 -3.96
N LEU A 134 7.07 5.98 -2.68
CA LEU A 134 7.49 5.02 -1.67
C LEU A 134 6.32 4.76 -0.74
N GLU A 135 5.91 3.49 -0.61
CA GLU A 135 5.06 3.08 0.50
C GLU A 135 5.95 2.71 1.68
N ILE A 136 5.63 3.23 2.86
CA ILE A 136 6.18 2.75 4.12
C ILE A 136 5.08 1.89 4.72
N ILE A 137 5.35 0.60 4.76
CA ILE A 137 4.50 -0.40 5.41
C ILE A 137 5.01 -0.63 6.82
N ASP A 138 4.10 -0.79 7.76
CA ASP A 138 4.38 -1.02 9.17
C ASP A 138 3.35 -1.99 9.73
N SER A 139 3.80 -3.12 10.28
CA SER A 139 2.87 -4.13 10.80
C SER A 139 2.62 -3.92 12.28
N ARG A 140 1.34 -3.81 12.66
CA ARG A 140 0.91 -3.87 14.06
C ARG A 140 0.90 -5.31 14.59
N ILE A 141 1.14 -6.29 13.73
CA ILE A 141 1.31 -7.69 14.13
C ILE A 141 2.79 -7.97 14.41
N ALA A 142 3.06 -8.54 15.58
CA ALA A 142 4.42 -8.73 16.08
C ALA A 142 5.30 -9.55 15.11
N ASP A 143 6.55 -9.12 14.98
CA ASP A 143 7.60 -9.77 14.19
C ASP A 143 7.27 -10.01 12.71
N TRP A 144 6.30 -9.30 12.13
CA TRP A 144 5.79 -9.58 10.78
C TRP A 144 5.30 -11.04 10.61
N LYS A 145 4.82 -11.68 11.68
CA LYS A 145 4.22 -13.04 11.63
C LYS A 145 2.80 -13.01 11.07
N ILE A 146 2.67 -12.43 9.88
CA ILE A 146 1.39 -12.18 9.23
C ILE A 146 1.02 -13.30 8.25
N LYS A 147 -0.27 -13.61 8.19
CA LYS A 147 -0.95 -14.24 7.05
C LYS A 147 -1.92 -13.24 6.42
N LEU A 148 -2.65 -13.65 5.38
CA LEU A 148 -3.60 -12.78 4.66
C LEU A 148 -4.57 -12.05 5.59
N ILE A 149 -5.21 -12.78 6.51
CA ILE A 149 -6.19 -12.23 7.45
C ILE A 149 -5.55 -11.16 8.33
N ASP A 150 -4.32 -11.39 8.79
CA ASP A 150 -3.60 -10.46 9.65
C ASP A 150 -3.27 -9.16 8.90
N THR A 151 -2.74 -9.26 7.66
CA THR A 151 -2.42 -8.06 6.85
C THR A 151 -3.66 -7.30 6.41
N VAL A 152 -4.72 -7.99 5.97
CA VAL A 152 -5.97 -7.36 5.56
C VAL A 152 -6.59 -6.58 6.73
N ALA A 153 -6.74 -7.24 7.88
CA ALA A 153 -7.27 -6.60 9.10
C ALA A 153 -6.43 -5.38 9.49
N ASP A 154 -5.10 -5.49 9.37
CA ASP A 154 -4.14 -4.42 9.63
C ASP A 154 -4.02 -3.38 8.49
N ASN A 155 -5.09 -3.17 7.73
CA ASN A 155 -5.16 -2.20 6.63
C ASN A 155 -4.05 -2.38 5.57
N GLY A 156 -3.75 -3.62 5.21
CA GLY A 156 -2.65 -3.98 4.33
C GLY A 156 -1.27 -3.62 4.90
N SER A 157 -1.13 -3.46 6.23
CA SER A 157 0.08 -2.90 6.86
C SER A 157 0.43 -1.48 6.38
N SER A 158 -0.50 -0.73 5.78
CA SER A 158 -0.23 0.63 5.28
C SER A 158 0.10 1.55 6.47
N ALA A 159 1.11 2.43 6.33
CA ALA A 159 1.47 3.37 7.39
C ALA A 159 1.75 4.78 6.89
N LYS A 160 2.60 4.93 5.86
CA LYS A 160 2.89 6.22 5.23
C LYS A 160 3.11 6.07 3.72
N VAL A 161 2.95 7.17 3.00
CA VAL A 161 3.26 7.26 1.56
C VAL A 161 4.05 8.53 1.27
N VAL A 162 5.11 8.39 0.49
CA VAL A 162 5.92 9.50 -0.02
C VAL A 162 5.65 9.61 -1.51
N ILE A 163 5.27 10.81 -1.96
CA ILE A 163 4.86 11.05 -3.35
C ILE A 163 5.92 11.90 -4.03
N GLY A 164 6.46 11.42 -5.15
CA GLY A 164 7.41 12.15 -5.98
C GLY A 164 6.83 13.44 -6.56
N ASN A 165 7.72 14.33 -7.03
CA ASN A 165 7.33 15.67 -7.46
C ASN A 165 6.97 15.76 -8.96
N ILE A 166 7.23 14.70 -9.74
CA ILE A 166 7.01 14.69 -11.19
C ILE A 166 5.72 13.94 -11.50
N LEU A 167 4.69 14.68 -11.90
CA LEU A 167 3.44 14.11 -12.43
C LEU A 167 3.63 13.85 -13.92
N SER A 168 3.64 12.58 -14.31
CA SER A 168 3.84 12.16 -15.69
C SER A 168 2.54 11.72 -16.33
N SER A 169 2.34 12.07 -17.59
CA SER A 169 1.18 11.60 -18.35
C SER A 169 1.40 10.15 -18.81
N ILE A 170 0.33 9.36 -18.79
CA ILE A 170 0.39 7.91 -19.03
C ILE A 170 0.75 7.56 -20.47
N ASP A 171 0.44 8.43 -21.43
CA ASP A 171 0.78 8.29 -22.85
C ASP A 171 2.28 8.46 -23.15
N LYS A 172 3.07 8.95 -22.18
CA LYS A 172 4.51 9.18 -22.34
C LYS A 172 5.38 8.05 -21.77
N VAL A 173 4.78 7.03 -21.17
CA VAL A 173 5.50 5.96 -20.48
C VAL A 173 4.91 4.59 -20.76
N ASP A 174 5.76 3.59 -20.97
CA ASP A 174 5.34 2.20 -20.92
C ASP A 174 5.41 1.72 -19.47
N LEU A 175 4.26 1.74 -18.79
CA LEU A 175 4.13 1.36 -17.39
C LEU A 175 4.56 -0.07 -17.10
N ARG A 176 4.50 -0.97 -18.10
CA ARG A 176 4.90 -2.36 -17.92
C ARG A 176 6.42 -2.48 -17.87
N THR A 177 7.12 -1.75 -18.73
CA THR A 177 8.59 -1.86 -18.87
C THR A 177 9.37 -0.77 -18.15
N THR A 178 8.70 0.26 -17.63
CA THR A 178 9.31 1.29 -16.78
C THR A 178 10.08 0.63 -15.64
N GLY A 179 11.39 0.89 -15.63
CA GLY A 179 12.32 0.36 -14.63
C GLY A 179 12.37 1.21 -13.37
N MET A 180 12.80 0.59 -12.28
CA MET A 180 13.03 1.20 -10.99
C MET A 180 14.37 0.70 -10.43
N THR A 181 15.15 1.61 -9.83
CA THR A 181 16.34 1.28 -9.04
C THR A 181 16.14 1.79 -7.61
N LEU A 182 16.36 0.91 -6.63
CA LEU A 182 16.15 1.20 -5.21
C LEU A 182 17.48 1.25 -4.49
N TYR A 183 17.73 2.38 -3.83
CA TYR A 183 18.94 2.66 -3.08
C TYR A 183 18.64 2.74 -1.60
N LYS A 184 19.54 2.17 -0.81
CA LYS A 184 19.62 2.36 0.64
C LYS A 184 21.00 2.87 0.98
N ASN A 185 21.08 4.05 1.61
CA ASN A 185 22.35 4.70 1.96
C ASN A 185 23.31 4.77 0.77
N ASN A 186 22.81 5.24 -0.39
CA ASN A 186 23.51 5.34 -1.67
C ASN A 186 24.01 4.01 -2.27
N SER A 187 23.63 2.86 -1.69
CA SER A 187 23.93 1.54 -2.23
C SER A 187 22.72 0.99 -2.97
N LEU A 188 22.91 0.54 -4.21
CA LEU A 188 21.85 -0.13 -4.98
C LEU A 188 21.52 -1.47 -4.30
N ILE A 189 20.28 -1.65 -3.87
CA ILE A 189 19.83 -2.85 -3.16
C ILE A 189 18.79 -3.67 -3.92
N ALA A 190 18.05 -3.05 -4.83
CA ALA A 190 17.11 -3.75 -5.69
C ALA A 190 16.90 -3.01 -7.01
N THR A 191 16.42 -3.76 -7.99
CA THR A 191 15.90 -3.25 -9.25
C THR A 191 14.55 -3.89 -9.52
N GLY A 192 13.67 -3.19 -10.22
CA GLY A 192 12.35 -3.71 -10.58
C GLY A 192 11.84 -3.10 -11.88
N ALA A 193 10.69 -3.58 -12.33
CA ALA A 193 9.95 -3.01 -13.45
C ALA A 193 8.46 -3.10 -13.16
N GLY A 194 7.64 -2.23 -13.75
CA GLY A 194 6.21 -2.21 -13.47
C GLY A 194 5.49 -3.54 -13.72
N ALA A 195 6.00 -4.39 -14.60
CA ALA A 195 5.50 -5.76 -14.80
C ALA A 195 5.53 -6.64 -13.54
N ALA A 196 6.32 -6.28 -12.52
CA ALA A 196 6.31 -6.98 -11.23
C ALA A 196 4.97 -6.87 -10.49
N ALA A 197 4.20 -5.80 -10.74
CA ALA A 197 2.86 -5.62 -10.21
C ALA A 197 1.82 -6.30 -11.13
N LEU A 198 1.53 -7.58 -10.86
CA LEU A 198 0.57 -8.42 -11.60
C LEU A 198 0.73 -8.38 -13.14
N GLY A 199 1.96 -8.32 -13.65
CA GLY A 199 2.23 -8.26 -15.09
C GLY A 199 1.98 -6.89 -15.74
N HIS A 200 1.14 -6.04 -15.15
CA HIS A 200 0.96 -4.62 -15.51
C HIS A 200 0.30 -3.86 -14.34
N PRO A 201 0.83 -2.72 -13.87
CA PRO A 201 0.32 -2.03 -12.67
C PRO A 201 -1.19 -1.68 -12.72
N ALA A 202 -1.69 -1.24 -13.88
CA ALA A 202 -3.12 -0.99 -14.07
C ALA A 202 -4.03 -2.23 -13.89
N GLN A 203 -3.51 -3.46 -13.99
CA GLN A 203 -4.30 -4.67 -13.68
C GLN A 203 -4.58 -4.78 -12.18
N ALA A 204 -3.63 -4.41 -11.32
CA ALA A 204 -3.84 -4.37 -9.87
C ALA A 204 -4.93 -3.37 -9.47
N ILE A 205 -4.96 -2.21 -10.13
CA ILE A 205 -6.00 -1.18 -9.89
C ILE A 205 -7.37 -1.66 -10.39
N ALA A 206 -7.41 -2.36 -11.53
CA ALA A 206 -8.65 -2.95 -12.03
C ALA A 206 -9.19 -4.01 -11.07
N TRP A 207 -8.32 -4.89 -10.55
CA TRP A 207 -8.66 -5.83 -9.48
C TRP A 207 -9.22 -5.10 -8.26
N LEU A 208 -8.56 -4.04 -7.80
CA LEU A 208 -9.00 -3.25 -6.64
C LEU A 208 -10.39 -2.64 -6.84
N ALA A 209 -10.64 -2.00 -7.98
CA ALA A 209 -11.94 -1.39 -8.26
C ALA A 209 -13.08 -2.42 -8.30
N ASN A 210 -12.78 -3.66 -8.71
CA ASN A 210 -13.73 -4.77 -8.69
C ASN A 210 -13.89 -5.35 -7.28
N LYS A 211 -12.81 -5.47 -6.49
CA LYS A 211 -12.88 -5.93 -5.10
C LYS A 211 -13.70 -4.98 -4.23
N LEU A 212 -13.50 -3.67 -4.39
CA LEU A 212 -14.25 -2.64 -3.67
C LEU A 212 -15.76 -2.66 -3.99
N HIS A 213 -16.17 -3.15 -5.16
CA HIS A 213 -17.59 -3.30 -5.50
C HIS A 213 -18.32 -4.23 -4.53
N GLU A 214 -17.66 -5.28 -4.03
CA GLU A 214 -18.21 -6.23 -3.03
C GLU A 214 -18.62 -5.51 -1.74
N PHE A 215 -17.98 -4.39 -1.43
CA PHE A 215 -18.24 -3.56 -0.25
C PHE A 215 -19.03 -2.28 -0.57
N ASN A 216 -19.68 -2.20 -1.73
CA ASN A 216 -20.38 -1.00 -2.24
C ASN A 216 -19.49 0.26 -2.38
N MET A 217 -18.18 0.08 -2.42
CA MET A 217 -17.18 1.14 -2.57
C MET A 217 -16.73 1.27 -4.04
N GLY A 218 -15.86 2.25 -4.28
CA GLY A 218 -15.18 2.46 -5.56
C GLY A 218 -13.97 3.36 -5.37
N LEU A 219 -13.24 3.58 -6.47
CA LEU A 219 -12.14 4.54 -6.52
C LEU A 219 -12.67 5.89 -6.98
N LYS A 220 -12.19 6.96 -6.37
CA LYS A 220 -12.67 8.33 -6.61
C LYS A 220 -11.67 9.15 -7.42
N ALA A 221 -12.20 10.06 -8.24
CA ALA A 221 -11.39 11.09 -8.89
C ALA A 221 -10.58 11.85 -7.82
N GLY A 222 -9.29 12.06 -8.10
CA GLY A 222 -8.34 12.68 -7.19
C GLY A 222 -7.61 11.73 -6.23
N GLU A 223 -8.06 10.47 -6.09
CA GLU A 223 -7.36 9.49 -5.25
C GLU A 223 -6.00 9.08 -5.86
N LEU A 224 -5.03 8.83 -4.97
CA LEU A 224 -3.78 8.14 -5.29
C LEU A 224 -3.95 6.63 -5.11
N ILE A 225 -3.65 5.86 -6.14
CA ILE A 225 -3.68 4.40 -6.09
C ILE A 225 -2.27 3.84 -6.22
N LEU A 226 -1.88 3.03 -5.24
CA LEU A 226 -0.61 2.29 -5.21
C LEU A 226 -0.87 0.85 -5.70
N PRO A 227 -0.38 0.46 -6.89
CA PRO A 227 -0.72 -0.81 -7.53
C PRO A 227 0.12 -2.00 -7.05
N GLY A 228 1.05 -1.81 -6.13
CA GLY A 228 1.92 -2.82 -5.55
C GLY A 228 3.40 -2.67 -5.93
N ALA A 229 4.26 -3.16 -5.04
CA ALA A 229 5.70 -3.01 -5.07
C ALA A 229 6.38 -3.58 -6.33
N LEU A 230 7.40 -2.87 -6.82
CA LEU A 230 8.24 -3.32 -7.95
C LEU A 230 9.42 -4.21 -7.53
N SER A 231 9.65 -4.35 -6.22
CA SER A 231 10.69 -5.20 -5.62
C SER A 231 10.25 -5.66 -4.23
N GLY A 232 11.01 -6.54 -3.59
CA GLY A 232 10.77 -6.91 -2.20
C GLY A 232 10.92 -5.72 -1.24
N ALA A 233 10.13 -5.72 -0.16
CA ALA A 233 10.18 -4.71 0.89
C ALA A 233 11.54 -4.66 1.59
N VAL A 234 11.97 -3.45 1.96
CA VAL A 234 13.27 -3.19 2.56
C VAL A 234 13.11 -2.73 4.00
N SER A 235 13.66 -3.48 4.95
CA SER A 235 13.70 -3.06 6.35
C SER A 235 14.57 -1.80 6.53
N VAL A 236 14.12 -0.89 7.39
CA VAL A 236 14.79 0.38 7.68
C VAL A 236 15.03 0.54 9.18
N LYS A 237 16.06 1.30 9.53
CA LYS A 237 16.41 1.71 10.90
C LYS A 237 16.76 3.19 10.93
N SER A 238 16.90 3.76 12.13
CA SER A 238 17.42 5.11 12.32
C SER A 238 18.70 5.31 11.50
N LYS A 239 18.79 6.47 10.84
CA LYS A 239 19.84 6.94 9.92
C LYS A 239 19.85 6.30 8.53
N ASP A 240 18.91 5.41 8.22
CA ASP A 240 18.78 4.93 6.85
C ASP A 240 18.11 5.99 5.96
N SER A 241 18.63 6.14 4.74
CA SER A 241 18.01 6.90 3.66
C SER A 241 17.62 5.95 2.54
N ILE A 242 16.38 6.05 2.06
CA ILE A 242 15.84 5.27 0.95
C ILE A 242 15.54 6.21 -0.21
N GLN A 243 15.96 5.82 -1.41
CA GLN A 243 15.66 6.52 -2.65
C GLN A 243 15.29 5.53 -3.73
N ALA A 244 14.17 5.75 -4.42
CA ALA A 244 13.81 5.03 -5.63
C ALA A 244 13.90 5.99 -6.83
N ASP A 245 14.55 5.54 -7.90
CA ASP A 245 14.67 6.25 -9.17
C ASP A 245 14.01 5.44 -10.28
N PHE A 246 13.05 6.08 -10.98
CA PHE A 246 12.23 5.51 -12.04
C PHE A 246 12.59 6.12 -13.42
N GLY A 247 13.80 6.67 -13.55
CA GLY A 247 14.30 7.29 -14.77
C GLY A 247 13.48 8.51 -15.17
N SER A 248 12.79 8.44 -16.31
CA SER A 248 12.01 9.56 -16.83
C SER A 248 10.80 9.96 -15.97
N LEU A 249 10.32 9.05 -15.11
CA LEU A 249 9.27 9.37 -14.14
C LEU A 249 9.79 10.17 -12.94
N GLY A 250 11.11 10.27 -12.77
CA GLY A 250 11.75 10.93 -11.64
C GLY A 250 12.04 9.99 -10.48
N SER A 251 12.30 10.60 -9.33
CA SER A 251 12.71 9.90 -8.11
C SER A 251 11.93 10.38 -6.88
N VAL A 252 11.97 9.53 -5.86
CA VAL A 252 11.32 9.76 -4.57
C VAL A 252 12.24 9.25 -3.46
N SER A 253 12.29 9.95 -2.33
CA SER A 253 13.20 9.61 -1.24
C SER A 253 12.62 9.96 0.15
N VAL A 254 13.14 9.27 1.17
CA VAL A 254 12.83 9.53 2.58
C VAL A 254 14.01 9.13 3.45
N THR A 255 14.20 9.85 4.56
CA THR A 255 15.24 9.55 5.55
C THR A 255 14.62 9.25 6.91
N PHE A 256 15.12 8.21 7.58
CA PHE A 256 14.69 7.80 8.91
C PHE A 256 15.65 8.34 9.96
N ILE A 257 15.14 8.96 11.03
CA ILE A 257 15.93 9.43 12.19
C ILE A 257 15.54 8.73 13.48
#